data_AF-A0A1H8U0K6-F1
#
_entry.id   AF-A0A1H8U0K6-F1
#
_cell.length_a   1.000
_cell.length_b   1.000
_cell.length_c   1.000
_cell.angle_alpha   90.00
_cell.angle_beta   90.00
_cell.angle_gamma   90.00
#
_symmetry.space_group_name_H-M   'P 1'
#
loop_
_entity.id
_entity.type
_entity.pdbx_description
1 polymer ?
#
loop_
_entity_poly.entity_id
_entity_poly.type
_entity_poly.pdbx_seq_one_letter_code
_entity_poly.pdbx_strand_id
1 'polypeptide(L)'
;MNINTTERNASPVRGWRIAGLVTITLLLGGCQAMTEQWCKTAEYCEVSPNGDTHELDEDLIDYALMVDRMNATMLQAEHERLNGRVRHSECTMDHLRLALVSSRLEPNGSLDDAALDGLQACRDATDIHPAHAALASVLHDAHEQLAGTSSRMTELEAALDEQRSRNAALEEQLEALKAIERSIIERGRD
;
A
#
# COMPACT_ATOMS: atom_id res chain seq x y z
N MET A 1 20.84 34.31 -51.11
CA MET A 1 21.92 33.43 -50.61
C MET A 1 21.25 32.30 -49.85
N ASN A 2 21.27 31.10 -50.45
CA ASN A 2 20.83 29.85 -49.84
C ASN A 2 21.89 29.36 -48.86
N ILE A 3 21.48 28.88 -47.68
CA ILE A 3 22.04 27.66 -47.10
C ILE A 3 20.86 26.89 -46.46
N ASN A 4 20.48 25.82 -47.15
CA ASN A 4 19.77 24.67 -46.61
C ASN A 4 20.79 23.81 -45.86
N THR A 5 20.48 23.37 -44.64
CA THR A 5 21.02 22.12 -44.09
C THR A 5 20.03 21.50 -43.11
N THR A 6 19.42 20.43 -43.59
CA THR A 6 18.80 19.29 -42.92
C THR A 6 19.71 18.59 -41.91
N GLU A 7 19.08 17.72 -41.09
CA GLU A 7 19.63 16.69 -40.18
C GLU A 7 19.58 17.09 -38.68
N ARG A 8 19.13 16.27 -37.73
CA ARG A 8 18.74 14.85 -37.68
C ARG A 8 17.97 14.63 -36.37
N ASN A 9 17.07 13.65 -36.42
CA ASN A 9 16.45 13.01 -35.26
C ASN A 9 17.47 12.64 -34.18
N ALA A 10 17.16 12.97 -32.92
CA ALA A 10 17.73 12.28 -31.77
C ALA A 10 16.70 12.30 -30.62
N SER A 11 15.87 11.26 -30.57
CA SER A 11 15.17 10.87 -29.34
C SER A 11 16.20 10.50 -28.26
N PRO A 12 15.98 10.89 -26.99
CA PRO A 12 16.55 10.17 -25.86
C PRO A 12 15.43 9.37 -25.18
N VAL A 13 14.95 8.31 -25.84
CA VAL A 13 14.27 7.21 -25.12
C VAL A 13 15.35 6.18 -24.82
N ARG A 14 16.03 6.34 -23.68
CA ARG A 14 16.83 5.28 -23.02
C ARG A 14 17.41 5.86 -21.73
N GLY A 15 16.86 5.45 -20.59
CA GLY A 15 17.47 5.79 -19.30
C GLY A 15 16.71 5.40 -18.02
N TRP A 16 15.44 4.98 -18.08
CA TRP A 16 14.61 4.80 -16.87
C TRP A 16 14.24 3.34 -16.58
N ARG A 17 15.20 2.42 -16.71
CA ARG A 17 14.97 0.99 -16.38
C ARG A 17 15.89 0.39 -15.32
N ILE A 18 16.65 1.21 -14.59
CA ILE A 18 17.54 0.69 -13.52
C ILE A 18 17.13 1.17 -12.11
N ALA A 19 16.18 2.11 -11.98
CA ALA A 19 15.75 2.60 -10.66
C ALA A 19 14.75 1.66 -9.93
N GLY A 20 14.21 0.64 -10.58
CA GLY A 20 13.18 -0.24 -9.99
C GLY A 20 13.69 -1.48 -9.25
N LEU A 21 15.00 -1.75 -9.28
CA LEU A 21 15.57 -3.00 -8.75
C LEU A 21 16.42 -2.81 -7.48
N VAL A 22 16.65 -1.57 -7.05
CA VAL A 22 17.47 -1.26 -5.86
C VAL A 22 16.62 -1.10 -4.59
N THR A 23 15.31 -0.87 -4.71
CA THR A 23 14.41 -0.67 -3.55
C THR A 23 13.93 -1.97 -2.91
N ILE A 24 13.92 -3.11 -3.61
CA ILE A 24 13.45 -4.38 -3.05
C ILE A 24 14.48 -5.00 -2.09
N THR A 25 15.77 -4.73 -2.28
CA THR A 25 16.83 -5.27 -1.39
C THR A 25 16.89 -4.58 -0.03
N LEU A 26 16.33 -3.36 0.11
CA LEU A 26 16.31 -2.63 1.38
C LEU A 26 15.22 -3.11 2.34
N LEU A 27 14.14 -3.71 1.84
CA LEU A 27 13.06 -4.24 2.69
C LEU A 27 13.43 -5.56 3.39
N LEU A 28 14.30 -6.37 2.77
CA LEU A 28 14.78 -7.62 3.38
C LEU A 28 15.90 -7.40 4.42
N GLY A 29 16.64 -6.29 4.35
CA GLY A 29 17.63 -5.91 5.37
C GLY A 29 17.02 -5.31 6.65
N GLY A 30 15.84 -4.69 6.53
CA GLY A 30 15.13 -4.09 7.67
C GLY A 30 14.53 -5.11 8.66
N CYS A 31 14.12 -6.28 8.17
CA CYS A 31 13.58 -7.33 9.05
C CYS A 31 14.64 -7.98 9.97
N GLN A 32 15.93 -7.92 9.63
CA GLN A 32 16.99 -8.41 10.53
C GLN A 32 17.42 -7.37 11.58
N ALA A 33 17.25 -6.08 11.32
CA ALA A 33 17.59 -5.03 12.28
C ALA A 33 16.53 -4.88 13.40
N MET A 34 15.27 -5.18 13.11
CA MET A 34 14.21 -5.15 14.13
C MET A 34 14.33 -6.31 15.15
N THR A 35 14.86 -7.48 14.78
CA THR A 35 14.99 -8.59 15.74
C THR A 35 16.05 -8.32 16.81
N GLU A 36 17.14 -7.62 16.50
CA GLU A 36 18.18 -7.30 17.50
C GLU A 36 17.72 -6.26 18.53
N GLN A 37 16.90 -5.29 18.14
CA GLN A 37 16.47 -4.24 19.05
C GLN A 37 15.38 -4.74 20.02
N TRP A 38 14.52 -5.66 19.58
CA TRP A 38 13.55 -6.33 20.44
C TRP A 38 14.21 -7.32 21.39
N CYS A 39 15.25 -8.05 20.95
CA CYS A 39 16.00 -8.97 21.83
C CYS A 39 16.88 -8.26 22.86
N LYS A 40 17.30 -7.00 22.65
CA LYS A 40 18.16 -6.28 23.61
C LYS A 40 17.40 -5.66 24.78
N THR A 41 16.09 -5.47 24.67
CA THR A 41 15.24 -4.90 25.74
C THR A 41 14.52 -5.93 26.60
N ALA A 42 14.51 -7.21 26.20
CA ALA A 42 13.96 -8.27 27.01
C ALA A 42 15.09 -9.07 27.68
N GLU A 43 15.20 -8.97 29.00
CA GLU A 43 16.02 -9.85 29.85
C GLU A 43 15.51 -11.32 29.86
N TYR A 44 14.70 -11.70 28.87
CA TYR A 44 13.95 -12.95 28.74
C TYR A 44 14.13 -13.58 27.35
N CYS A 45 15.37 -13.62 26.84
CA CYS A 45 15.72 -14.53 25.74
C CYS A 45 16.34 -15.84 26.24
N GLU A 46 15.92 -16.31 27.42
CA GLU A 46 15.96 -17.73 27.75
C GLU A 46 14.61 -18.32 27.37
N VAL A 47 14.59 -19.07 26.26
CA VAL A 47 13.48 -19.94 25.91
C VAL A 47 13.38 -21.00 27.00
N SER A 48 12.56 -20.73 28.01
CA SER A 48 12.19 -21.71 29.03
C SER A 48 11.47 -22.87 28.32
N PRO A 49 11.99 -24.11 28.38
CA PRO A 49 11.40 -25.22 27.62
C PRO A 49 10.15 -25.81 28.29
N ASN A 50 9.61 -25.18 29.34
CA ASN A 50 8.46 -25.67 30.06
C ASN A 50 7.50 -24.52 30.38
N GLY A 51 6.40 -24.47 29.66
CA GLY A 51 5.28 -23.57 29.88
C GLY A 51 4.17 -23.93 28.91
N ASP A 52 3.11 -24.56 29.41
CA ASP A 52 2.01 -25.13 28.65
C ASP A 52 1.14 -24.05 27.95
N THR A 53 1.63 -23.44 26.86
CA THR A 53 0.90 -22.42 26.07
C THR A 53 0.74 -22.78 24.59
N HIS A 54 0.87 -24.06 24.22
CA HIS A 54 1.04 -24.48 22.83
C HIS A 54 -0.23 -24.55 21.96
N GLU A 55 -1.45 -24.41 22.49
CA GLU A 55 -2.67 -24.64 21.67
C GLU A 55 -3.24 -23.39 20.98
N LEU A 56 -2.88 -22.17 21.38
CA LEU A 56 -3.51 -20.94 20.83
C LEU A 56 -2.71 -20.30 19.69
N ASP A 57 -1.38 -20.41 19.69
CA ASP A 57 -0.52 -19.80 18.66
C ASP A 57 -0.51 -20.62 17.35
N GLU A 58 -0.68 -21.94 17.43
CA GLU A 58 -0.75 -22.81 16.24
C GLU A 58 -1.97 -22.51 15.37
N ASP A 59 -3.11 -22.16 15.99
CA ASP A 59 -4.36 -21.82 15.29
C ASP A 59 -4.19 -20.60 14.38
N LEU A 60 -3.44 -19.57 14.80
CA LEU A 60 -3.25 -18.38 13.98
C LEU A 60 -2.28 -18.59 12.82
N ILE A 61 -1.25 -19.40 13.03
CA ILE A 61 -0.31 -19.79 11.97
C ILE A 61 -1.04 -20.63 10.91
N ASP A 62 -1.80 -21.64 11.33
CA ASP A 62 -2.60 -22.47 10.44
C ASP A 62 -3.66 -21.63 9.71
N TYR A 63 -4.28 -20.68 10.40
CA TYR A 63 -5.20 -19.74 9.78
C TYR A 63 -4.53 -18.86 8.73
N ALA A 64 -3.34 -18.31 9.01
CA ALA A 64 -2.60 -17.51 8.04
C ALA A 64 -2.21 -18.32 6.78
N LEU A 65 -1.80 -19.57 6.97
CA LEU A 65 -1.52 -20.50 5.86
C LEU A 65 -2.78 -20.86 5.07
N MET A 66 -3.94 -20.95 5.73
CA MET A 66 -5.22 -21.17 5.07
C MET A 66 -5.60 -19.95 4.21
N VAL A 67 -5.50 -18.74 4.77
CA VAL A 67 -5.80 -17.46 4.09
C VAL A 67 -4.93 -17.29 2.84
N ASP A 68 -3.64 -17.65 2.90
CA ASP A 68 -2.72 -17.59 1.74
C ASP A 68 -3.16 -18.48 0.56
N ARG A 69 -3.97 -19.52 0.84
CA ARG A 69 -4.49 -20.44 -0.17
C ARG A 69 -5.90 -20.09 -0.65
N MET A 70 -6.57 -19.14 -0.02
CA MET A 70 -7.92 -18.73 -0.40
C MET A 70 -7.91 -17.97 -1.72
N ASN A 71 -8.93 -18.20 -2.55
CA ASN A 71 -9.16 -17.37 -3.73
C ASN A 71 -9.89 -16.07 -3.33
N ALA A 72 -9.98 -15.10 -4.27
CA ALA A 72 -10.58 -13.80 -4.00
C ALA A 72 -12.02 -13.89 -3.46
N THR A 73 -12.86 -14.80 -4.00
CA THR A 73 -14.24 -14.98 -3.52
C THR A 73 -14.28 -15.51 -2.09
N MET A 74 -13.40 -16.44 -1.74
CA MET A 74 -13.28 -16.98 -0.39
C MET A 74 -12.77 -15.94 0.60
N LEU A 75 -11.76 -15.16 0.21
CA LEU A 75 -11.24 -14.05 1.02
C LEU A 75 -12.34 -13.02 1.30
N GLN A 76 -13.10 -12.63 0.28
CA GLN A 76 -14.21 -11.68 0.42
C GLN A 76 -15.27 -12.22 1.40
N ALA A 77 -15.68 -13.48 1.24
CA ALA A 77 -16.68 -14.10 2.11
C ALA A 77 -16.19 -14.23 3.56
N GLU A 78 -14.91 -14.57 3.74
CA GLU A 78 -14.30 -14.68 5.06
C GLU A 78 -14.16 -13.32 5.73
N HIS A 79 -13.79 -12.29 4.97
CA HIS A 79 -13.75 -10.91 5.42
C HIS A 79 -15.12 -10.44 5.91
N GLU A 80 -16.18 -10.62 5.10
CA GLU A 80 -17.55 -10.27 5.49
C GLU A 80 -18.01 -11.03 6.74
N ARG A 81 -17.68 -12.33 6.83
CA ARG A 81 -18.00 -13.16 8.00
C ARG A 81 -17.34 -12.63 9.26
N LEU A 82 -16.05 -12.29 9.20
CA LEU A 82 -15.29 -11.77 10.35
C LEU A 82 -15.71 -10.35 10.71
N ASN A 83 -15.98 -9.51 9.72
CA ASN A 83 -16.44 -8.13 9.95
C ASN A 83 -17.79 -8.11 10.69
N GLY A 84 -18.66 -9.10 10.44
CA GLY A 84 -19.91 -9.23 11.20
C GLY A 84 -19.75 -9.60 12.68
N ARG A 85 -18.58 -10.11 13.08
CA ARG A 85 -18.24 -10.58 14.43
C ARG A 85 -17.44 -9.56 15.23
N VAL A 86 -16.58 -8.82 14.55
CA VAL A 86 -15.84 -7.69 15.13
C VAL A 86 -16.83 -6.54 15.35
N ARG A 87 -17.14 -6.25 16.63
CA ARG A 87 -18.17 -5.26 17.00
C ARG A 87 -17.77 -4.34 18.14
N HIS A 88 -16.65 -4.62 18.79
CA HIS A 88 -16.24 -3.95 20.02
C HIS A 88 -14.74 -3.76 20.00
N SER A 89 -14.26 -2.71 20.67
CA SER A 89 -12.86 -2.32 20.76
C SER A 89 -12.01 -3.21 21.69
N GLU A 90 -12.48 -4.40 22.05
CA GLU A 90 -11.73 -5.34 22.89
C GLU A 90 -10.82 -6.22 22.03
N CYS A 91 -9.65 -6.57 22.55
CA CYS A 91 -8.77 -7.50 21.85
C CYS A 91 -9.42 -8.88 21.74
N THR A 92 -9.61 -9.34 20.50
CA THR A 92 -10.04 -10.71 20.22
C THR A 92 -9.27 -11.28 19.03
N MET A 93 -9.17 -12.62 18.98
CA MET A 93 -8.53 -13.30 17.83
C MET A 93 -9.21 -12.99 16.49
N ASP A 94 -10.51 -12.66 16.51
CA ASP A 94 -11.22 -12.29 15.28
C ASP A 94 -10.68 -10.98 14.68
N HIS A 95 -10.16 -10.04 15.49
CA HIS A 95 -9.49 -8.82 14.99
C HIS A 95 -8.18 -9.15 14.25
N LEU A 96 -7.34 -10.02 14.83
CA LEU A 96 -6.11 -10.49 14.18
C LEU A 96 -6.39 -11.23 12.89
N ARG A 97 -7.38 -12.14 12.91
CA ARG A 97 -7.82 -12.88 11.71
C ARG A 97 -8.37 -11.95 10.64
N LEU A 98 -9.20 -10.98 11.02
CA LEU A 98 -9.75 -10.00 10.08
C LEU A 98 -8.63 -9.17 9.45
N ALA A 99 -7.67 -8.70 10.24
CA ALA A 99 -6.52 -7.95 9.73
C ALA A 99 -5.67 -8.78 8.76
N LEU A 100 -5.46 -10.08 9.03
CA LEU A 100 -4.77 -11.00 8.12
C LEU A 100 -5.52 -11.17 6.79
N VAL A 101 -6.82 -11.44 6.82
CA VAL A 101 -7.65 -11.59 5.60
C VAL A 101 -7.66 -10.29 4.81
N SER A 102 -7.84 -9.16 5.48
CA SER A 102 -7.92 -7.83 4.88
C SER A 102 -6.62 -7.47 4.15
N SER A 103 -5.45 -7.83 4.70
CA SER A 103 -4.16 -7.61 4.04
C SER A 103 -4.02 -8.32 2.68
N ARG A 104 -4.85 -9.31 2.38
CA ARG A 104 -4.85 -10.04 1.10
C ARG A 104 -5.91 -9.56 0.11
N LEU A 105 -6.76 -8.63 0.52
CA LEU A 105 -7.87 -8.10 -0.29
C LEU A 105 -7.54 -6.79 -1.01
N GLU A 106 -6.29 -6.56 -1.40
CA GLU A 106 -5.91 -5.33 -2.10
C GLU A 106 -6.74 -5.10 -3.39
N PRO A 107 -7.21 -3.86 -3.66
CA PRO A 107 -7.07 -2.64 -2.86
C PRO A 107 -8.18 -2.42 -1.82
N ASN A 108 -9.20 -3.28 -1.76
CA ASN A 108 -10.42 -3.10 -0.97
C ASN A 108 -10.32 -3.61 0.48
N GLY A 109 -9.17 -4.15 0.86
CA GLY A 109 -8.92 -4.75 2.18
C GLY A 109 -8.63 -3.75 3.29
N SER A 110 -9.23 -2.56 3.26
CA SER A 110 -9.10 -1.60 4.35
C SER A 110 -9.93 -2.04 5.55
N LEU A 111 -9.33 -2.06 6.73
CA LEU A 111 -10.05 -2.23 7.97
C LEU A 111 -10.91 -1.00 8.27
N ASP A 112 -12.08 -1.22 8.87
CA ASP A 112 -12.87 -0.14 9.45
C ASP A 112 -12.32 0.31 10.81
N ASP A 113 -12.80 1.47 11.29
CA ASP A 113 -12.31 2.07 12.54
C ASP A 113 -12.49 1.12 13.75
N ALA A 114 -13.59 0.36 13.79
CA ALA A 114 -13.86 -0.57 14.87
C ALA A 114 -12.86 -1.75 14.88
N ALA A 115 -12.52 -2.27 13.70
CA ALA A 115 -11.51 -3.31 13.56
C ALA A 115 -10.11 -2.80 13.90
N LEU A 116 -9.78 -1.57 13.53
CA LEU A 116 -8.52 -0.92 13.91
C LEU A 116 -8.44 -0.69 15.42
N ASP A 117 -9.50 -0.20 16.05
CA ASP A 117 -9.56 0.02 17.51
C ASP A 117 -9.34 -1.28 18.29
N GLY A 118 -9.98 -2.38 17.87
CA GLY A 118 -9.76 -3.68 18.51
C GLY A 118 -8.37 -4.26 18.25
N LEU A 119 -7.76 -3.97 17.09
CA LEU A 119 -6.37 -4.34 16.81
C LEU A 119 -5.39 -3.54 17.68
N GLN A 120 -5.67 -2.25 17.91
CA GLN A 120 -4.93 -1.41 18.85
C GLN A 120 -5.07 -1.92 20.29
N ALA A 121 -6.27 -2.35 20.70
CA ALA A 121 -6.45 -3.00 22.00
C ALA A 121 -5.63 -4.30 22.12
N CYS A 122 -5.46 -5.07 21.04
CA CYS A 122 -4.58 -6.24 21.03
C CYS A 122 -3.11 -5.88 21.15
N ARG A 123 -2.69 -4.78 20.51
CA ARG A 123 -1.34 -4.26 20.62
C ARG A 123 -1.01 -3.82 22.05
N ASP A 124 -1.98 -3.26 22.76
CA ASP A 124 -1.80 -2.79 24.14
C ASP A 124 -1.87 -3.92 25.18
N ALA A 125 -2.36 -5.11 24.80
CA ALA A 125 -2.47 -6.29 25.67
C ALA A 125 -1.15 -7.10 25.81
N THR A 126 0.00 -6.41 25.90
CA THR A 126 1.34 -7.03 25.91
C THR A 126 1.57 -8.00 27.06
N ASP A 127 0.97 -7.75 28.21
CA ASP A 127 1.18 -8.52 29.44
C ASP A 127 0.46 -9.87 29.45
N ILE A 128 -0.57 -10.02 28.60
CA ILE A 128 -1.43 -11.21 28.54
C ILE A 128 -0.97 -12.13 27.40
N HIS A 129 -0.76 -11.56 26.22
CA HIS A 129 -0.41 -12.31 25.01
C HIS A 129 0.66 -11.54 24.19
N PRO A 130 1.94 -11.65 24.54
CA PRO A 130 2.99 -10.83 23.92
C PRO A 130 3.17 -11.13 22.42
N ALA A 131 2.98 -12.38 21.98
CA ALA A 131 3.03 -12.76 20.57
C ALA A 131 1.88 -12.13 19.77
N HIS A 132 0.65 -12.14 20.32
CA HIS A 132 -0.51 -11.48 19.71
C HIS A 132 -0.33 -9.97 19.63
N ALA A 133 0.22 -9.33 20.67
CA ALA A 133 0.49 -7.91 20.68
C ALA A 133 1.54 -7.51 19.62
N ALA A 134 2.60 -8.31 19.48
CA ALA A 134 3.61 -8.10 18.44
C ALA A 134 3.01 -8.23 17.03
N LEU A 135 2.20 -9.26 16.79
CA LEU A 135 1.52 -9.43 15.50
C LEU A 135 0.50 -8.32 15.25
N ALA A 136 -0.27 -7.92 16.25
CA ALA A 136 -1.22 -6.82 16.16
C ALA A 136 -0.51 -5.52 15.75
N SER A 137 0.66 -5.24 16.32
CA SER A 137 1.47 -4.07 15.94
C SER A 137 1.87 -4.13 14.46
N VAL A 138 2.37 -5.27 13.99
CA VAL A 138 2.79 -5.42 12.58
C VAL A 138 1.60 -5.26 11.63
N LEU A 139 0.46 -5.88 11.96
CA LEU A 139 -0.75 -5.78 11.14
C LEU A 139 -1.33 -4.37 11.15
N HIS A 140 -1.34 -3.70 12.30
CA HIS A 140 -1.85 -2.34 12.43
C HIS A 140 -1.02 -1.37 11.59
N ASP A 141 0.31 -1.41 11.74
CA ASP A 141 1.23 -0.55 10.99
C ASP A 141 1.12 -0.80 9.48
N ALA A 142 0.93 -2.06 9.06
CA ALA A 142 0.73 -2.40 7.66
C ALA A 142 -0.57 -1.81 7.09
N HIS A 143 -1.67 -1.84 7.86
CA HIS A 143 -2.96 -1.28 7.45
C HIS A 143 -2.95 0.24 7.41
N GLU A 144 -2.31 0.92 8.37
CA GLU A 144 -2.11 2.37 8.31
C GLU A 144 -1.27 2.79 7.09
N GLN A 145 -0.20 2.04 6.79
CA GLN A 145 0.62 2.30 5.60
C GLN A 145 -0.17 2.09 4.30
N LEU A 146 -1.00 1.05 4.24
CA LEU A 146 -1.87 0.78 3.09
C LEU A 146 -2.87 1.92 2.88
N ALA A 147 -3.53 2.36 3.96
CA ALA A 147 -4.47 3.48 3.93
C ALA A 147 -3.77 4.79 3.48
N GLY A 148 -2.61 5.10 4.05
CA GLY A 148 -1.81 6.25 3.66
C GLY A 148 -1.34 6.20 2.21
N THR A 149 -0.97 5.01 1.71
CA THR A 149 -0.57 4.81 0.31
C THR A 149 -1.75 4.98 -0.64
N SER A 150 -2.92 4.44 -0.28
CA SER A 150 -4.16 4.57 -1.05
C SER A 150 -4.63 6.04 -1.15
N SER A 151 -4.56 6.79 -0.05
CA SER A 151 -4.84 8.23 -0.04
C SER A 151 -3.89 9.02 -0.94
N ARG A 152 -2.59 8.68 -0.92
CA ARG A 152 -1.60 9.34 -1.80
C ARG A 152 -1.81 8.98 -3.26
N MET A 153 -2.22 7.75 -3.55
CA MET A 153 -2.51 7.30 -4.91
C MET A 153 -3.71 8.07 -5.49
N THR A 154 -4.78 8.20 -4.71
CA THR A 154 -5.97 8.98 -5.13
C THR A 154 -5.66 10.47 -5.33
N GLU A 155 -4.83 11.09 -4.48
CA GLU A 155 -4.33 12.45 -4.69
C GLU A 155 -3.53 12.60 -6.00
N LEU A 156 -2.64 11.64 -6.29
CA LEU A 156 -1.84 11.63 -7.51
C LEU A 156 -2.68 11.44 -8.76
N GLU A 157 -3.70 10.58 -8.71
CA GLU A 157 -4.66 10.39 -9.81
C GLU A 157 -5.45 11.68 -10.08
N ALA A 158 -5.94 12.35 -9.03
CA ALA A 158 -6.63 13.62 -9.16
C ALA A 158 -5.72 14.71 -9.77
N ALA A 159 -4.46 14.79 -9.33
CA ALA A 159 -3.48 15.73 -9.88
C ALA A 159 -3.16 15.43 -11.35
N LEU A 160 -3.05 14.15 -11.72
CA LEU A 160 -2.81 13.73 -13.11
C LEU A 160 -3.96 14.15 -14.02
N ASP A 161 -5.21 13.96 -13.59
CA ASP A 161 -6.38 14.34 -14.36
C ASP A 161 -6.52 15.86 -14.50
N GLU A 162 -6.15 16.62 -13.47
CA GLU A 162 -6.06 18.08 -13.57
C GLU A 162 -5.03 18.51 -14.63
N GLN A 163 -3.83 17.91 -14.63
CA GLN A 163 -2.81 18.23 -15.63
C GLN A 163 -3.23 17.84 -17.05
N ARG A 164 -3.95 16.73 -17.23
CA ARG A 164 -4.53 16.35 -18.52
C ARG A 164 -5.55 17.37 -19.01
N SER A 165 -6.42 17.85 -18.12
CA SER A 165 -7.40 18.90 -18.44
C SER A 165 -6.70 20.20 -18.86
N ARG A 166 -5.66 20.63 -18.12
CA ARG A 166 -4.88 21.82 -18.44
C ARG A 166 -4.16 21.70 -19.79
N ASN A 167 -3.56 20.55 -20.09
CA ASN A 167 -2.91 20.31 -21.38
C ASN A 167 -3.92 20.34 -22.53
N ALA A 168 -5.09 19.71 -22.38
CA ALA A 168 -6.14 19.76 -23.40
C ALA A 168 -6.62 21.20 -23.68
N ALA A 169 -6.78 22.01 -22.63
CA ALA A 169 -7.15 23.42 -22.78
C ALA A 169 -6.05 24.25 -23.49
N LEU A 170 -4.78 23.99 -23.19
CA LEU A 170 -3.66 24.65 -23.87
C LEU A 170 -3.55 24.23 -25.34
N GLU A 171 -3.77 22.96 -25.65
CA GLU A 171 -3.82 22.46 -27.03
C GLU A 171 -4.95 23.13 -27.82
N GLU A 172 -6.13 23.29 -27.22
CA GLU A 172 -7.25 24.01 -27.83
C GLU A 172 -6.89 25.48 -28.10
N GLN A 173 -6.27 26.16 -27.14
CA GLN A 173 -5.80 27.55 -27.30
C GLN A 173 -4.76 27.68 -28.42
N LEU A 174 -3.82 26.73 -28.52
CA LEU A 174 -2.83 26.71 -29.59
C LEU A 174 -3.48 26.54 -30.96
N GLU A 175 -4.46 25.64 -31.10
CA GLU A 175 -5.19 25.47 -32.35
C GLU A 175 -6.02 26.71 -32.71
N ALA A 176 -6.65 27.37 -31.74
CA ALA A 176 -7.34 28.63 -31.93
C ALA A 176 -6.38 29.75 -32.43
N LEU A 177 -5.19 29.87 -31.82
CA LEU A 177 -4.17 30.83 -32.25
C LEU A 177 -3.67 30.55 -33.67
N LYS A 178 -3.41 29.28 -34.02
CA LYS A 178 -3.05 28.89 -35.40
C LYS A 178 -4.15 29.20 -36.41
N ALA A 179 -5.42 29.08 -36.02
CA ALA A 179 -6.55 29.43 -36.89
C ALA A 179 -6.61 30.95 -37.11
N ILE A 180 -6.38 31.75 -36.06
CA ILE A 180 -6.31 33.21 -36.17
C ILE A 180 -5.14 33.63 -37.07
N GLU A 181 -3.95 33.06 -36.88
CA GLU A 181 -2.77 33.35 -37.69
C GLU A 181 -3.03 33.09 -39.18
N ARG A 182 -3.60 31.92 -39.51
CA ARG A 182 -4.00 31.59 -40.88
C ARG A 182 -4.96 32.62 -41.48
N SER A 183 -5.97 33.03 -40.72
CA SER A 183 -6.94 34.05 -41.15
C SER A 183 -6.33 35.44 -41.38
N ILE A 184 -5.28 35.80 -40.63
CA ILE A 184 -4.57 37.08 -40.82
C ILE A 184 -3.70 37.02 -42.09
N ILE A 185 -2.99 35.91 -42.30
CA ILE A 185 -2.13 35.71 -43.48
C ILE A 185 -2.97 35.75 -44.77
N GLU A 186 -4.14 35.12 -44.78
CA GLU A 186 -5.04 35.14 -45.93
C GLU A 186 -5.53 36.56 -46.24
N ARG A 187 -5.91 37.34 -45.21
CA ARG A 187 -6.38 38.72 -45.39
C ARG A 187 -5.30 39.71 -45.81
N GLY A 188 -4.02 39.45 -45.52
CA GLY A 188 -2.91 40.31 -45.91
C GLY A 188 -2.39 40.06 -47.33
N ARG A 189 -2.92 39.05 -48.03
CA ARG A 189 -2.48 38.64 -49.37
C ARG A 189 -3.38 39.19 -50.49
N ASP A 190 -4.59 39.61 -50.14
CA ASP A 190 -5.53 40.36 -50.99
C ASP A 190 -5.24 41.87 -50.95
#